data_AF-A0A7W0U6P2-F1
#
_entry.id   AF-A0A7W0U6P2-F1
#
_cell.length_a   1.000
_cell.length_b   1.000
_cell.length_c   1.000
_cell.angle_alpha   90.00
_cell.angle_beta   90.00
_cell.angle_gamma   90.00
#
_symmetry.space_group_name_H-M   'P 1'
#
loop_
_entity.id
_entity.type
_entity.pdbx_description
1 polymer ?
#
loop_
_entity_poly.entity_id
_entity_poly.type
_entity_poly.pdbx_seq_one_letter_code
_entity_poly.pdbx_strand_id
1 'polypeptide(L)'
;MRAGEGVVGRARAAWRRARRRLAALEQATRPAHPELEAALARRWDELPEGVKTPAQALGRRTAGCEGTHGVFPRCDFACTPCYHGREANRIRTDGAHTVAEVDRQMAYLRAQRGPGQNAQLIGGEVTLLSPDDHAEALLAMRRHGRKPMSMSHGDFDYGYLERLALWPDGTPRFRHLSFAGHFDSAMFGRRGLPRASSEAELNPYRRRFCAMFERLEREHGISSYLAHNMTVTPRNVGEVAGVIRDCHAMGFRMFSFQPAAAVGNPNRWKDDYDAVSSEQVWAEIESGAGARLPFGVAQI
;
A
#
# COMPACT_ATOMS: atom_id res chain seq x y z
N MET A 1 12.15 -14.53 61.76
CA MET A 1 12.10 -13.48 60.71
C MET A 1 12.21 -14.13 59.34
N ARG A 2 11.10 -14.29 58.57
CA ARG A 2 11.10 -14.52 57.09
C ARG A 2 9.67 -14.52 56.48
N ALA A 3 8.72 -13.80 57.08
CA ALA A 3 7.35 -13.68 56.56
C ALA A 3 7.09 -12.36 55.77
N GLY A 4 8.01 -11.39 55.83
CA GLY A 4 7.84 -10.06 55.23
C GLY A 4 8.22 -9.93 53.75
N GLU A 5 9.09 -10.81 53.23
CA GLU A 5 9.63 -10.69 51.86
C GLU A 5 8.57 -11.04 50.79
N GLY A 6 7.65 -11.97 51.08
CA GLY A 6 6.61 -12.41 50.15
C GLY A 6 5.47 -11.41 49.93
N VAL A 7 5.24 -10.49 50.88
CA VAL A 7 4.19 -9.46 50.78
C VAL A 7 4.69 -8.26 49.98
N VAL A 8 5.92 -7.82 50.23
CA VAL A 8 6.58 -6.73 49.49
C VAL A 8 6.77 -7.09 48.01
N GLY A 9 7.13 -8.34 47.70
CA GLY A 9 7.24 -8.83 46.32
C GLY A 9 5.91 -8.80 45.54
N ARG A 10 4.80 -9.20 46.19
CA ARG A 10 3.45 -9.17 45.60
C ARG A 10 2.94 -7.75 45.39
N ALA A 11 3.16 -6.85 46.36
CA ALA A 11 2.80 -5.43 46.24
C ALA A 11 3.56 -4.75 45.08
N ARG A 12 4.88 -4.99 44.96
CA ARG A 12 5.68 -4.48 43.83
C ARG A 12 5.22 -5.03 42.47
N ALA A 13 4.83 -6.30 42.40
CA ALA A 13 4.29 -6.89 41.17
C ALA A 13 2.92 -6.30 40.80
N ALA A 14 2.03 -6.12 41.78
CA ALA A 14 0.73 -5.49 41.58
C ALA A 14 0.86 -4.03 41.12
N TRP A 15 1.75 -3.25 41.74
CA TRP A 15 2.00 -1.86 41.35
C TRP A 15 2.59 -1.74 39.94
N ARG A 16 3.54 -2.62 39.57
CA ARG A 16 4.05 -2.68 38.18
C ARG A 16 2.96 -3.01 37.17
N ARG A 17 2.04 -3.93 37.49
CA ARG A 17 0.88 -4.24 36.63
C ARG A 17 -0.08 -3.06 36.52
N ALA A 18 -0.39 -2.40 37.63
CA ALA A 18 -1.24 -1.22 37.66
C ALA A 18 -0.63 -0.07 36.83
N ARG A 19 0.67 0.21 37.00
CA ARG A 19 1.39 1.19 36.18
C ARG A 19 1.38 0.85 34.70
N ARG A 20 1.60 -0.41 34.32
CA ARG A 20 1.51 -0.82 32.90
C ARG A 20 0.11 -0.64 32.35
N ARG A 21 -0.93 -0.98 33.12
CA ARG A 21 -2.32 -0.78 32.71
C ARG A 21 -2.66 0.69 32.55
N LEU A 22 -2.24 1.54 33.50
CA LEU A 22 -2.44 2.99 33.42
C LEU A 22 -1.69 3.61 32.23
N ALA A 23 -0.44 3.19 31.99
CA ALA A 23 0.32 3.63 30.82
C ALA A 23 -0.33 3.17 29.50
N ALA A 24 -0.82 1.92 29.44
CA ALA A 24 -1.55 1.43 28.28
C ALA A 24 -2.87 2.17 28.05
N LEU A 25 -3.60 2.50 29.11
CA LEU A 25 -4.83 3.31 29.04
C LEU A 25 -4.50 4.73 28.57
N GLU A 26 -3.52 5.39 29.17
CA GLU A 26 -3.09 6.73 28.76
C GLU A 26 -2.70 6.75 27.28
N GLN A 27 -1.85 5.83 26.84
CA GLN A 27 -1.44 5.68 25.44
C GLN A 27 -2.62 5.38 24.50
N ALA A 28 -3.58 4.57 24.93
CA ALA A 28 -4.78 4.25 24.13
C ALA A 28 -5.77 5.43 24.04
N THR A 29 -5.81 6.30 25.04
CA THR A 29 -6.70 7.47 25.09
C THR A 29 -6.06 8.76 24.59
N ARG A 30 -4.74 8.78 24.40
CA ARG A 30 -4.03 9.98 23.93
C ARG A 30 -4.40 10.27 22.47
N PRO A 31 -4.67 11.53 22.08
CA PRO A 31 -5.03 11.87 20.70
C PRO A 31 -3.97 11.49 19.66
N ALA A 32 -2.69 11.56 20.03
CA ALA A 32 -1.56 11.18 19.19
C ALA A 32 -0.50 10.43 20.00
N HIS A 33 0.14 9.44 19.37
CA HIS A 33 1.23 8.71 19.99
C HIS A 33 2.49 9.61 20.09
N PRO A 34 3.18 9.72 21.24
CA PRO A 34 4.30 10.65 21.38
C PRO A 34 5.44 10.41 20.39
N GLU A 35 5.73 9.15 20.06
CA GLU A 35 6.71 8.85 19.00
C GLU A 35 6.27 9.31 17.60
N LEU A 36 4.97 9.37 17.33
CA LEU A 36 4.45 9.94 16.08
C LEU A 36 4.62 11.45 16.08
N GLU A 37 4.26 12.13 17.17
CA GLU A 37 4.43 13.59 17.31
C GLU A 37 5.90 13.99 17.09
N ALA A 38 6.82 13.27 17.73
CA ALA A 38 8.26 13.49 17.55
C ALA A 38 8.71 13.24 16.10
N ALA A 39 8.19 12.21 15.43
CA ALA A 39 8.52 11.93 14.04
C ALA A 39 7.95 12.98 13.07
N LEU A 40 6.74 13.48 13.33
CA LEU A 40 6.13 14.57 12.56
C LEU A 40 6.95 15.86 12.68
N ALA A 41 7.31 16.25 13.90
CA ALA A 41 8.12 17.44 14.15
C ALA A 41 9.48 17.36 13.43
N ARG A 42 10.22 16.26 13.60
CA ARG A 42 11.48 16.04 12.86
C ARG A 42 11.27 16.12 11.36
N ARG A 43 10.21 15.48 10.85
CA ARG A 43 9.95 15.46 9.42
C ARG A 43 9.62 16.85 8.88
N TRP A 44 8.90 17.67 9.63
CA TRP A 44 8.63 19.06 9.28
C TRP A 44 9.92 19.87 9.19
N ASP A 45 10.82 19.72 10.17
CA ASP A 45 12.08 20.46 10.22
C ASP A 45 13.03 20.09 9.07
N GLU A 46 13.01 18.82 8.63
CA GLU A 46 13.78 18.33 7.48
C GLU A 46 13.30 18.84 6.12
N LEU A 47 12.08 19.38 6.01
CA LEU A 47 11.56 19.84 4.73
C LEU A 47 12.29 21.10 4.24
N PRO A 48 12.56 21.21 2.92
CA PRO A 48 12.98 22.48 2.33
C PRO A 48 11.95 23.58 2.61
N GLU A 49 12.41 24.82 2.85
CA GLU A 49 11.51 25.90 3.26
C GLU A 49 10.42 26.20 2.22
N GLY A 50 10.76 26.13 0.92
CA GLY A 50 9.81 26.37 -0.16
C GLY A 50 8.66 25.36 -0.27
N VAL A 51 8.74 24.20 0.39
CA VAL A 51 7.65 23.20 0.40
C VAL A 51 6.81 23.23 1.68
N LYS A 52 7.18 24.06 2.67
CA LYS A 52 6.44 24.23 3.93
C LYS A 52 5.25 25.16 3.73
N THR A 53 4.19 24.64 3.13
CA THR A 53 2.95 25.39 2.90
C THR A 53 1.88 25.05 3.95
N PRO A 54 0.83 25.87 4.11
CA PRO A 54 -0.31 25.52 4.96
C PRO A 54 -1.01 24.21 4.55
N ALA A 55 -0.96 23.84 3.27
CA ALA A 55 -1.54 22.62 2.71
C ALA A 55 -0.64 21.39 2.84
N GLN A 56 0.61 21.56 3.33
CA GLN A 56 1.58 20.49 3.44
C GLN A 56 1.17 19.49 4.53
N ALA A 57 0.93 18.24 4.13
CA ALA A 57 0.54 17.17 5.02
C ALA A 57 1.74 16.49 5.68
N LEU A 58 2.87 16.40 4.97
CA LEU A 58 4.10 15.80 5.47
C LEU A 58 4.67 16.62 6.64
N GLY A 59 4.97 15.97 7.75
CA GLY A 59 5.41 16.62 8.99
C GLY A 59 4.30 17.29 9.81
N ARG A 60 3.07 17.42 9.28
CA ARG A 60 1.93 18.00 10.02
C ARG A 60 0.84 16.98 10.38
N ARG A 61 0.51 16.10 9.44
CA ARG A 61 -0.54 15.07 9.58
C ARG A 61 -0.02 13.67 9.34
N THR A 62 1.03 13.53 8.53
CA THR A 62 1.66 12.26 8.20
C THR A 62 3.18 12.44 8.19
N ALA A 63 3.91 11.42 8.63
CA ALA A 63 5.36 11.37 8.49
C ALA A 63 5.79 10.80 7.13
N GLY A 64 4.82 10.36 6.31
CA GLY A 64 5.01 9.83 4.96
C GLY A 64 4.21 8.56 4.72
N CYS A 65 3.97 8.25 3.45
CA CYS A 65 3.66 6.89 3.01
C CYS A 65 4.95 6.29 2.46
N GLU A 66 5.21 5.03 2.76
CA GLU A 66 6.48 4.38 2.43
C GLU A 66 6.21 3.14 1.58
N GLY A 67 7.13 2.80 0.67
CA GLY A 67 7.10 1.56 -0.11
C GLY A 67 8.24 0.65 0.28
N THR A 68 8.05 -0.67 0.25
CA THR A 68 9.16 -1.60 0.38
C THR A 68 10.09 -1.52 -0.83
N HIS A 69 11.40 -1.56 -0.61
CA HIS A 69 12.40 -1.44 -1.68
C HIS A 69 13.16 -2.75 -1.87
N GLY A 70 13.11 -3.33 -3.07
CA GLY A 70 13.93 -4.51 -3.40
C GLY A 70 13.60 -5.81 -2.65
N VAL A 71 12.45 -5.88 -1.95
CA VAL A 71 12.04 -7.07 -1.18
C VAL A 71 11.61 -8.26 -2.06
N PHE A 72 11.08 -7.98 -3.25
CA PHE A 72 10.59 -8.99 -4.20
C PHE A 72 10.46 -8.37 -5.61
N PRO A 73 11.51 -8.37 -6.44
CA PRO A 73 11.49 -7.67 -7.74
C PRO A 73 10.85 -8.48 -8.89
N ARG A 74 10.54 -9.77 -8.68
CA ARG A 74 10.05 -10.65 -9.73
C ARG A 74 8.62 -10.30 -10.15
N CYS A 75 8.36 -10.26 -11.45
CA CYS A 75 7.05 -10.03 -12.06
C CYS A 75 6.90 -10.89 -13.32
N ASP A 76 5.70 -11.39 -13.57
CA ASP A 76 5.34 -12.16 -14.77
C ASP A 76 4.73 -11.29 -15.89
N PHE A 77 4.59 -9.98 -15.65
CA PHE A 77 4.20 -9.00 -16.67
C PHE A 77 5.42 -8.30 -17.31
N ALA A 78 5.19 -7.71 -18.48
CA ALA A 78 6.21 -7.06 -19.31
C ALA A 78 5.85 -5.60 -19.65
N CYS A 79 5.47 -4.81 -18.64
CA CYS A 79 4.90 -3.47 -18.80
C CYS A 79 5.79 -2.46 -19.54
N THR A 80 5.17 -1.46 -20.17
CA THR A 80 5.85 -0.31 -20.80
C THR A 80 5.15 1.01 -20.45
N PRO A 81 5.64 1.79 -19.46
CA PRO A 81 6.95 1.69 -18.81
C PRO A 81 6.98 0.71 -17.63
N CYS A 82 8.20 0.31 -17.24
CA CYS A 82 8.43 -0.51 -16.04
C CYS A 82 9.58 0.08 -15.23
N TYR A 83 9.33 0.36 -13.95
CA TYR A 83 10.30 0.96 -13.04
C TYR A 83 11.36 -0.03 -12.54
N HIS A 84 11.17 -1.32 -12.81
CA HIS A 84 12.18 -2.33 -12.51
C HIS A 84 13.33 -2.30 -13.51
N GLY A 85 14.53 -2.50 -12.99
CA GLY A 85 15.73 -2.68 -13.81
C GLY A 85 15.65 -3.96 -14.65
N ARG A 86 16.50 -4.03 -15.68
CA ARG A 86 16.59 -5.19 -16.60
C ARG A 86 16.76 -6.53 -15.87
N GLU A 87 17.44 -6.51 -14.73
CA GLU A 87 17.82 -7.69 -13.98
C GLU A 87 16.77 -8.13 -12.94
N ALA A 88 15.66 -7.41 -12.79
CA ALA A 88 14.69 -7.66 -11.72
C ALA A 88 14.20 -9.12 -11.64
N ASN A 89 13.87 -9.74 -12.77
CA ASN A 89 13.46 -11.15 -12.82
C ASN A 89 14.61 -12.16 -12.67
N ARG A 90 15.87 -11.70 -12.64
CA ARG A 90 17.06 -12.55 -12.42
C ARG A 90 17.54 -12.53 -10.97
N ILE A 91 17.04 -11.59 -10.16
CA ILE A 91 17.37 -11.53 -8.74
C ILE A 91 16.65 -12.68 -8.04
N ARG A 92 17.43 -13.60 -7.48
CA ARG A 92 16.90 -14.72 -6.70
C ARG A 92 16.37 -14.20 -5.37
N THR A 93 15.04 -14.18 -5.26
CA THR A 93 14.31 -13.89 -4.03
C THR A 93 13.30 -15.01 -3.79
N ASP A 94 13.04 -15.32 -2.53
CA ASP A 94 12.02 -16.25 -2.07
C ASP A 94 11.23 -15.64 -0.91
N GLY A 95 10.22 -16.36 -0.42
CA GLY A 95 9.35 -15.87 0.64
C GLY A 95 10.10 -15.55 1.94
N ALA A 96 11.05 -16.40 2.33
CA ALA A 96 11.86 -16.19 3.53
C ALA A 96 12.70 -14.91 3.44
N HIS A 97 13.34 -14.68 2.29
CA HIS A 97 14.05 -13.44 2.01
C HIS A 97 13.11 -12.23 2.10
N THR A 98 11.96 -12.28 1.42
CA THR A 98 11.00 -11.17 1.40
C THR A 98 10.51 -10.82 2.81
N VAL A 99 10.12 -11.80 3.61
CA VAL A 99 9.66 -11.57 5.00
C VAL A 99 10.76 -10.92 5.84
N ALA A 100 12.00 -11.42 5.75
CA ALA A 100 13.12 -10.89 6.52
C ALA A 100 13.44 -9.43 6.14
N GLU A 101 13.45 -9.13 4.85
CA GLU A 101 13.75 -7.79 4.35
C GLU A 101 12.61 -6.80 4.64
N VAL A 102 11.36 -7.24 4.53
CA VAL A 102 10.19 -6.46 4.98
C VAL A 102 10.33 -6.14 6.48
N ASP A 103 10.61 -7.13 7.33
CA ASP A 103 10.77 -6.90 8.77
C ASP A 103 11.87 -5.87 9.06
N ARG A 104 13.03 -6.01 8.41
CA ARG A 104 14.16 -5.07 8.52
C ARG A 104 13.79 -3.64 8.10
N GLN A 105 13.15 -3.48 6.95
CA GLN A 105 12.73 -2.16 6.46
C GLN A 105 11.67 -1.55 7.37
N MET A 106 10.71 -2.34 7.84
CA MET A 106 9.65 -1.83 8.71
C MET A 106 10.19 -1.40 10.08
N ALA A 107 11.18 -2.12 10.63
CA ALA A 107 11.90 -1.70 11.82
C ALA A 107 12.62 -0.36 11.62
N TYR A 108 13.33 -0.20 10.50
CA TYR A 108 13.97 1.07 10.14
C TYR A 108 12.95 2.20 10.03
N LEU A 109 11.89 2.00 9.24
CA LEU A 109 10.84 3.00 9.08
C LEU A 109 10.22 3.35 10.43
N ARG A 110 10.01 2.37 11.33
CA ARG A 110 9.38 2.59 12.64
C ARG A 110 10.20 3.55 13.49
N ALA A 111 11.53 3.45 13.42
CA ALA A 111 12.44 4.38 14.06
C ALA A 111 12.39 5.78 13.42
N GLN A 112 12.36 5.86 12.09
CA GLN A 112 12.41 7.15 11.39
C GLN A 112 11.07 7.91 11.42
N ARG A 113 9.97 7.22 11.15
CA ARG A 113 8.64 7.78 10.85
C ARG A 113 7.61 7.60 11.97
N GLY A 114 7.98 6.98 13.09
CA GLY A 114 7.04 6.66 14.15
C GLY A 114 5.98 5.60 13.74
N PRO A 115 5.00 5.31 14.60
CA PRO A 115 3.95 4.32 14.33
C PRO A 115 2.80 4.88 13.49
N GLY A 116 1.87 4.01 13.08
CA GLY A 116 0.57 4.39 12.53
C GLY A 116 0.57 4.89 11.08
N GLN A 117 1.74 4.94 10.44
CA GLN A 117 1.86 5.34 9.03
C GLN A 117 1.47 4.20 8.09
N ASN A 118 1.07 4.58 6.88
CA ASN A 118 0.83 3.63 5.80
C ASN A 118 2.16 3.13 5.25
N ALA A 119 2.20 1.87 4.87
CA ALA A 119 3.32 1.31 4.12
C ALA A 119 2.78 0.36 3.06
N GLN A 120 3.33 0.42 1.85
CA GLN A 120 2.92 -0.41 0.74
C GLN A 120 3.94 -1.54 0.53
N LEU A 121 3.46 -2.78 0.48
CA LEU A 121 4.25 -3.92 0.02
C LEU A 121 4.28 -3.87 -1.50
N ILE A 122 5.39 -3.34 -2.03
CA ILE A 122 5.67 -3.15 -3.46
C ILE A 122 6.96 -3.84 -3.87
N GLY A 123 7.06 -4.10 -5.17
CA GLY A 123 8.13 -4.85 -5.79
C GLY A 123 7.73 -5.10 -7.24
N GLY A 124 7.97 -6.30 -7.75
CA GLY A 124 7.41 -6.79 -9.00
C GLY A 124 5.94 -7.15 -8.86
N GLU A 125 5.61 -8.44 -8.83
CA GLU A 125 4.28 -8.95 -8.50
C GLU A 125 4.30 -9.73 -7.20
N VAL A 126 3.77 -9.13 -6.14
CA VAL A 126 3.76 -9.75 -4.81
C VAL A 126 2.88 -11.00 -4.73
N THR A 127 1.90 -11.17 -5.62
CA THR A 127 1.10 -12.41 -5.65
C THR A 127 1.82 -13.61 -6.27
N LEU A 128 3.06 -13.44 -6.72
CA LEU A 128 3.94 -14.57 -7.05
C LEU A 128 4.59 -15.20 -5.80
N LEU A 129 4.55 -14.53 -4.64
CA LEU A 129 4.83 -15.17 -3.36
C LEU A 129 3.76 -16.21 -3.06
N SER A 130 4.13 -17.22 -2.27
CA SER A 130 3.11 -18.09 -1.68
C SER A 130 2.11 -17.24 -0.85
N PRO A 131 0.83 -17.63 -0.76
CA PRO A 131 -0.13 -16.90 0.08
C PRO A 131 0.32 -16.76 1.53
N ASP A 132 1.05 -17.76 2.04
CA ASP A 132 1.58 -17.76 3.41
C ASP A 132 2.69 -16.74 3.61
N ASP A 133 3.67 -16.69 2.71
CA ASP A 133 4.78 -15.73 2.79
C ASP A 133 4.27 -14.29 2.59
N HIS A 134 3.31 -14.10 1.69
CA HIS A 134 2.66 -12.81 1.49
C HIS A 134 1.90 -12.39 2.76
N ALA A 135 1.11 -13.28 3.36
CA ALA A 135 0.44 -13.00 4.62
C ALA A 135 1.44 -12.65 5.74
N GLU A 136 2.54 -13.39 5.85
CA GLU A 136 3.57 -13.15 6.85
C GLU A 136 4.27 -11.80 6.65
N ALA A 137 4.53 -11.39 5.41
CA ALA A 137 5.05 -10.05 5.11
C ALA A 137 4.08 -8.94 5.57
N LEU A 138 2.78 -9.08 5.31
CA LEU A 138 1.77 -8.11 5.77
C LEU A 138 1.65 -8.10 7.30
N LEU A 139 1.76 -9.26 7.95
CA LEU A 139 1.79 -9.38 9.41
C LEU A 139 3.04 -8.73 10.00
N ALA A 140 4.20 -8.88 9.37
CA ALA A 140 5.44 -8.20 9.76
C ALA A 140 5.27 -6.67 9.76
N MET A 141 4.69 -6.11 8.71
CA MET A 141 4.38 -4.68 8.64
C MET A 141 3.47 -4.24 9.80
N ARG A 142 2.45 -5.02 10.15
CA ARG A 142 1.55 -4.73 11.29
C ARG A 142 2.27 -4.82 12.64
N ARG A 143 3.19 -5.78 12.83
CA ARG A 143 4.00 -5.89 14.06
C ARG A 143 4.80 -4.62 14.33
N HIS A 144 5.27 -3.96 13.27
CA HIS A 144 5.96 -2.67 13.33
C HIS A 144 5.00 -1.46 13.34
N GLY A 145 3.71 -1.68 13.61
CA GLY A 145 2.71 -0.62 13.75
C GLY A 145 2.33 0.08 12.44
N ARG A 146 2.53 -0.57 11.29
CA ARG A 146 2.10 -0.05 9.98
C ARG A 146 0.67 -0.42 9.65
N LYS A 147 0.09 0.40 8.77
CA LYS A 147 -1.14 0.09 8.04
C LYS A 147 -0.73 -0.41 6.66
N PRO A 148 -0.60 -1.73 6.45
CA PRO A 148 -0.05 -2.27 5.21
C PRO A 148 -1.08 -2.19 4.08
N MET A 149 -0.60 -1.91 2.87
CA MET A 149 -1.33 -2.10 1.61
C MET A 149 -0.49 -2.96 0.67
N SER A 150 -1.05 -4.03 0.13
CA SER A 150 -0.36 -4.86 -0.86
C SER A 150 -0.59 -4.32 -2.28
N MET A 151 0.45 -4.24 -3.12
CA MET A 151 0.31 -3.80 -4.51
C MET A 151 0.49 -4.97 -5.48
N SER A 152 -0.48 -5.18 -6.36
CA SER A 152 -0.50 -6.26 -7.36
C SER A 152 -1.03 -5.74 -8.69
N HIS A 153 -0.64 -6.34 -9.80
CA HIS A 153 -1.30 -6.15 -11.10
C HIS A 153 -2.69 -6.81 -11.17
N GLY A 154 -3.12 -7.48 -10.10
CA GLY A 154 -4.49 -7.97 -9.93
C GLY A 154 -4.82 -9.23 -10.71
N ASP A 155 -3.83 -9.92 -11.28
CA ASP A 155 -4.04 -11.17 -12.03
C ASP A 155 -3.77 -12.41 -11.18
N PHE A 156 -4.58 -12.56 -10.13
CA PHE A 156 -4.62 -13.75 -9.27
C PHE A 156 -6.06 -14.18 -9.05
N ASP A 157 -6.25 -15.36 -8.48
CA ASP A 157 -7.57 -15.98 -8.31
C ASP A 157 -8.05 -15.92 -6.86
N TYR A 158 -9.36 -16.06 -6.64
CA TYR A 158 -9.94 -15.98 -5.30
C TYR A 158 -9.33 -16.98 -4.32
N GLY A 159 -8.97 -18.19 -4.78
CA GLY A 159 -8.30 -19.18 -3.93
C GLY A 159 -6.92 -18.73 -3.43
N TYR A 160 -6.22 -17.84 -4.14
CA TYR A 160 -5.01 -17.19 -3.62
C TYR A 160 -5.37 -16.24 -2.47
N LEU A 161 -6.35 -15.36 -2.70
CA LEU A 161 -6.79 -14.35 -1.73
C LEU A 161 -7.30 -14.99 -0.45
N GLU A 162 -8.09 -16.05 -0.56
CA GLU A 162 -8.63 -16.81 0.57
C GLU A 162 -7.51 -17.42 1.42
N ARG A 163 -6.54 -18.11 0.80
CA ARG A 163 -5.39 -18.68 1.52
C ARG A 163 -4.49 -17.63 2.16
N LEU A 164 -4.38 -16.45 1.55
CA LEU A 164 -3.68 -15.32 2.15
C LEU A 164 -4.43 -14.80 3.38
N ALA A 165 -5.76 -14.75 3.30
CA ALA A 165 -6.60 -14.15 4.33
C ALA A 165 -6.86 -15.06 5.53
N LEU A 166 -6.79 -16.39 5.36
CA LEU A 166 -7.18 -17.39 6.35
C LEU A 166 -6.01 -18.28 6.79
N TRP A 167 -6.00 -18.70 8.05
CA TRP A 167 -5.19 -19.81 8.52
C TRP A 167 -5.71 -21.14 7.97
N PRO A 168 -4.92 -22.23 7.99
CA PRO A 168 -5.37 -23.55 7.53
C PRO A 168 -6.63 -24.08 8.23
N ASP A 169 -6.92 -23.62 9.45
CA ASP A 169 -8.13 -23.96 10.22
C ASP A 169 -9.36 -23.12 9.83
N GLY A 170 -9.23 -22.23 8.82
CA GLY A 170 -10.28 -21.34 8.35
C GLY A 170 -10.43 -20.06 9.17
N THR A 171 -9.64 -19.84 10.21
CA THR A 171 -9.73 -18.61 11.00
C THR A 171 -9.09 -17.42 10.27
N PRO A 172 -9.70 -16.21 10.31
CA PRO A 172 -9.10 -15.04 9.67
C PRO A 172 -7.73 -14.65 10.25
N ARG A 173 -6.72 -14.50 9.38
CA ARG A 173 -5.43 -13.86 9.73
C ARG A 173 -5.57 -12.36 9.91
N PHE A 174 -6.52 -11.77 9.18
CA PHE A 174 -6.77 -10.34 9.13
C PHE A 174 -8.25 -10.05 9.33
N ARG A 175 -8.56 -8.94 10.01
CA ARG A 175 -9.93 -8.38 10.04
C ARG A 175 -10.21 -7.41 8.89
N HIS A 176 -9.14 -6.90 8.28
CA HIS A 176 -9.18 -5.90 7.22
C HIS A 176 -7.97 -6.08 6.32
N LEU A 177 -8.16 -6.06 5.00
CA LEU A 177 -7.09 -6.10 4.01
C LEU A 177 -7.10 -4.87 3.13
N SER A 178 -5.93 -4.29 2.86
CA SER A 178 -5.81 -3.17 1.93
C SER A 178 -4.97 -3.59 0.73
N PHE A 179 -5.49 -3.35 -0.47
CA PHE A 179 -4.83 -3.68 -1.73
C PHE A 179 -4.88 -2.52 -2.71
N ALA A 180 -3.80 -2.33 -3.47
CA ALA A 180 -3.78 -1.53 -4.67
C ALA A 180 -3.71 -2.46 -5.89
N GLY A 181 -4.71 -2.41 -6.75
CA GLY A 181 -4.71 -3.11 -8.02
C GLY A 181 -4.19 -2.20 -9.13
N HIS A 182 -3.08 -2.57 -9.76
CA HIS A 182 -2.48 -1.85 -10.88
C HIS A 182 -3.09 -2.33 -12.20
N PHE A 183 -3.76 -1.43 -12.90
CA PHE A 183 -4.39 -1.70 -14.19
C PHE A 183 -4.13 -0.54 -15.15
N ASP A 184 -3.27 -0.78 -16.13
CA ASP A 184 -3.15 0.06 -17.31
C ASP A 184 -2.90 -0.78 -18.56
N SER A 185 -3.27 -0.23 -19.71
CA SER A 185 -3.14 -0.83 -21.04
C SER A 185 -1.68 -1.10 -21.45
N ALA A 186 -0.73 -0.47 -20.78
CA ALA A 186 0.70 -0.68 -20.96
C ALA A 186 1.23 -1.92 -20.23
N MET A 187 0.40 -2.59 -19.42
CA MET A 187 0.72 -3.85 -18.72
C MET A 187 0.47 -5.07 -19.62
N PHE A 188 1.54 -5.70 -20.11
CA PHE A 188 1.43 -6.89 -20.96
C PHE A 188 1.62 -8.18 -20.18
N GLY A 189 0.80 -9.19 -20.48
CA GLY A 189 0.90 -10.53 -19.90
C GLY A 189 -0.32 -11.02 -19.13
N ARG A 190 -1.37 -10.20 -18.99
CA ARG A 190 -2.60 -10.57 -18.27
C ARG A 190 -3.28 -11.79 -18.89
N ARG A 191 -3.62 -12.77 -18.06
CA ARG A 191 -4.36 -13.97 -18.46
C ARG A 191 -5.70 -13.57 -19.10
N GLY A 192 -5.93 -14.03 -20.33
CA GLY A 192 -7.14 -13.73 -21.10
C GLY A 192 -7.12 -12.39 -21.86
N LEU A 193 -6.17 -11.48 -21.57
CA LEU A 193 -5.96 -10.26 -22.34
C LEU A 193 -4.46 -9.88 -22.33
N PRO A 194 -3.60 -10.62 -23.07
CA PRO A 194 -2.15 -10.41 -22.99
C PRO A 194 -1.69 -9.01 -23.41
N ARG A 195 -2.46 -8.34 -24.26
CA ARG A 195 -2.29 -6.94 -24.65
C ARG A 195 -3.66 -6.27 -24.73
N ALA A 196 -3.89 -5.29 -23.88
CA ALA A 196 -5.07 -4.43 -23.98
C ALA A 196 -4.81 -3.32 -25.01
N SER A 197 -5.81 -3.01 -25.83
CA SER A 197 -5.75 -1.90 -26.79
C SER A 197 -6.23 -0.57 -26.19
N SER A 198 -6.97 -0.64 -25.09
CA SER A 198 -7.56 0.49 -24.37
C SER A 198 -7.71 0.18 -22.89
N GLU A 199 -7.92 1.21 -22.08
CA GLU A 199 -8.25 1.05 -20.67
C GLU A 199 -9.61 0.37 -20.47
N ALA A 200 -10.57 0.59 -21.38
CA ALA A 200 -11.90 0.00 -21.27
C ALA A 200 -11.89 -1.54 -21.31
N GLU A 201 -10.99 -2.15 -22.08
CA GLU A 201 -10.84 -3.62 -22.15
C GLU A 201 -10.41 -4.23 -20.79
N LEU A 202 -9.83 -3.44 -19.90
CA LEU A 202 -9.43 -3.88 -18.56
C LEU A 202 -10.57 -3.83 -17.53
N ASN A 203 -11.72 -3.23 -17.85
CA ASN A 203 -12.85 -3.09 -16.92
C ASN A 203 -13.42 -4.42 -16.39
N PRO A 204 -13.55 -5.50 -17.19
CA PRO A 204 -13.94 -6.81 -16.67
C PRO A 204 -12.95 -7.34 -15.61
N TYR A 205 -11.65 -7.08 -15.77
CA TYR A 205 -10.62 -7.50 -14.84
C TYR A 205 -10.62 -6.67 -13.54
N ARG A 206 -10.85 -5.36 -13.65
CA ARG A 206 -11.07 -4.46 -12.51
C ARG A 206 -12.27 -4.90 -11.68
N ARG A 207 -13.39 -5.20 -12.34
CA ARG A 207 -14.62 -5.70 -11.69
C ARG A 207 -14.38 -7.03 -11.00
N ARG A 208 -13.72 -7.97 -11.67
CA ARG A 208 -13.36 -9.27 -11.11
C ARG A 208 -12.48 -9.12 -9.87
N PHE A 209 -11.50 -8.23 -9.91
CA PHE A 209 -10.63 -7.94 -8.77
C PHE A 209 -11.44 -7.47 -7.56
N CYS A 210 -12.30 -6.45 -7.70
CA CYS A 210 -13.15 -6.00 -6.60
C CYS A 210 -14.10 -7.09 -6.09
N ALA A 211 -14.72 -7.85 -7.00
CA ALA A 211 -15.66 -8.92 -6.66
C ALA A 211 -15.00 -10.02 -5.80
N MET A 212 -13.70 -10.27 -5.94
CA MET A 212 -12.98 -11.22 -5.07
C MET A 212 -12.96 -10.74 -3.61
N PHE A 213 -12.79 -9.44 -3.36
CA PHE A 213 -12.77 -8.90 -2.00
C PHE A 213 -14.19 -8.76 -1.42
N GLU A 214 -15.17 -8.39 -2.24
CA GLU A 214 -16.59 -8.43 -1.83
C GLU A 214 -17.01 -9.84 -1.41
N ARG A 215 -16.54 -10.85 -2.17
CA ARG A 215 -16.74 -12.25 -1.83
C ARG A 215 -16.05 -12.62 -0.51
N LEU A 216 -14.80 -12.19 -0.30
CA LEU A 216 -14.06 -12.43 0.93
C LEU A 216 -14.78 -11.84 2.17
N GLU A 217 -15.32 -10.63 2.05
CA GLU A 217 -16.07 -9.99 3.13
C GLU A 217 -17.37 -10.76 3.43
N ARG A 218 -18.12 -11.15 2.39
CA ARG A 218 -19.37 -11.90 2.55
C ARG A 218 -19.16 -13.29 3.17
N GLU A 219 -18.13 -14.01 2.75
CA GLU A 219 -17.89 -15.39 3.19
C GLU A 219 -17.18 -15.47 4.54
N HIS A 220 -16.29 -14.52 4.84
CA HIS A 220 -15.37 -14.63 6.00
C HIS A 220 -15.40 -13.41 6.93
N GLY A 221 -16.20 -12.38 6.65
CA GLY A 221 -16.28 -11.16 7.44
C GLY A 221 -15.03 -10.27 7.38
N ILE A 222 -14.16 -10.50 6.40
CA ILE A 222 -12.90 -9.76 6.24
C ILE A 222 -13.14 -8.57 5.31
N SER A 223 -13.27 -7.39 5.92
CA SER A 223 -13.44 -6.13 5.17
C SER A 223 -12.21 -5.77 4.34
N SER A 224 -12.38 -4.88 3.36
CA SER A 224 -11.26 -4.43 2.53
C SER A 224 -11.25 -2.94 2.19
N TYR A 225 -10.06 -2.43 1.85
CA TYR A 225 -9.86 -1.13 1.22
C TYR A 225 -9.12 -1.33 -0.09
N LEU A 226 -9.76 -1.00 -1.20
CA LEU A 226 -9.19 -1.19 -2.54
C LEU A 226 -8.84 0.15 -3.17
N ALA A 227 -7.59 0.28 -3.61
CA ALA A 227 -7.13 1.36 -4.46
C ALA A 227 -6.99 0.87 -5.89
N HIS A 228 -7.47 1.66 -6.83
CA HIS A 228 -7.13 1.52 -8.25
C HIS A 228 -5.85 2.30 -8.50
N ASN A 229 -4.88 1.69 -9.16
CA ASN A 229 -3.64 2.34 -9.57
C ASN A 229 -3.46 2.22 -11.08
N MET A 230 -3.06 3.30 -11.72
CA MET A 230 -2.81 3.36 -13.15
C MET A 230 -1.58 4.21 -13.42
N THR A 231 -0.62 3.64 -14.15
CA THR A 231 0.44 4.45 -14.74
C THR A 231 -0.12 5.19 -15.94
N VAL A 232 -0.07 6.51 -15.90
CA VAL A 232 -0.54 7.37 -16.98
C VAL A 232 0.62 7.70 -17.91
N THR A 233 0.36 7.52 -19.19
CA THR A 233 1.29 7.67 -20.30
C THR A 233 0.64 8.53 -21.38
N PRO A 234 1.41 9.01 -22.38
CA PRO A 234 0.83 9.72 -23.51
C PRO A 234 -0.27 8.94 -24.25
N ARG A 235 -0.23 7.59 -24.16
CA ARG A 235 -1.15 6.70 -24.88
C ARG A 235 -2.51 6.57 -24.22
N ASN A 236 -2.59 6.69 -22.89
CA ASN A 236 -3.80 6.40 -22.12
C ASN A 236 -4.30 7.56 -21.26
N VAL A 237 -3.63 8.72 -21.28
CA VAL A 237 -4.08 9.91 -20.54
C VAL A 237 -5.51 10.30 -20.91
N GLY A 238 -5.87 10.27 -22.19
CA GLY A 238 -7.23 10.57 -22.67
C GLY A 238 -8.30 9.51 -22.32
N GLU A 239 -7.92 8.44 -21.62
CA GLU A 239 -8.84 7.38 -21.17
C GLU A 239 -9.11 7.44 -19.66
N VAL A 240 -8.39 8.29 -18.91
CA VAL A 240 -8.55 8.45 -17.45
C VAL A 240 -9.99 8.80 -17.09
N ALA A 241 -10.63 9.71 -17.83
CA ALA A 241 -12.04 10.05 -17.60
C ALA A 241 -12.97 8.84 -17.75
N GLY A 242 -12.71 7.97 -18.74
CA GLY A 242 -13.46 6.73 -18.94
C GLY A 242 -13.30 5.75 -17.78
N VAL A 243 -12.06 5.58 -17.30
CA VAL A 243 -11.77 4.71 -16.15
C VAL A 243 -12.59 5.13 -14.92
N ILE A 244 -12.65 6.43 -14.60
CA ILE A 244 -13.43 6.91 -13.45
C ILE A 244 -14.92 6.63 -13.65
N ARG A 245 -15.49 7.05 -14.78
CA ARG A 245 -16.92 6.86 -15.06
C ARG A 245 -17.33 5.40 -14.90
N ASP A 246 -16.54 4.50 -15.48
CA ASP A 246 -16.89 3.09 -15.55
C ASP A 246 -16.59 2.34 -14.23
N CYS A 247 -15.57 2.75 -13.49
CA CYS A 247 -15.04 1.98 -12.36
C CYS A 247 -15.40 2.51 -10.98
N HIS A 248 -15.85 3.78 -10.83
CA HIS A 248 -16.08 4.37 -9.50
C HIS A 248 -17.06 3.58 -8.62
N ALA A 249 -18.01 2.87 -9.24
CA ALA A 249 -19.01 2.04 -8.55
C ALA A 249 -18.58 0.57 -8.35
N MET A 250 -17.38 0.15 -8.81
CA MET A 250 -16.95 -1.25 -8.75
C MET A 250 -16.48 -1.71 -7.36
N GLY A 251 -16.25 -0.80 -6.41
CA GLY A 251 -15.78 -1.14 -5.06
C GLY A 251 -14.45 -0.50 -4.67
N PHE A 252 -13.72 0.12 -5.62
CA PHE A 252 -12.54 0.94 -5.29
C PHE A 252 -12.93 2.13 -4.40
N ARG A 253 -12.07 2.41 -3.42
CA ARG A 253 -12.19 3.52 -2.46
C ARG A 253 -11.24 4.67 -2.75
N MET A 254 -10.28 4.46 -3.65
CA MET A 254 -9.33 5.46 -4.12
C MET A 254 -8.93 5.14 -5.56
N PHE A 255 -8.74 6.19 -6.36
CA PHE A 255 -8.13 6.11 -7.68
C PHE A 255 -6.80 6.87 -7.63
N SER A 256 -5.72 6.23 -8.06
CA SER A 256 -4.39 6.81 -8.15
C SER A 256 -3.92 6.74 -9.61
N PHE A 257 -3.84 7.93 -10.22
CA PHE A 257 -3.34 8.12 -11.57
C PHE A 257 -1.94 8.72 -11.47
N GLN A 258 -0.94 7.98 -11.92
CA GLN A 258 0.47 8.30 -11.73
C GLN A 258 1.12 8.57 -13.08
N PRO A 259 1.39 9.84 -13.46
CA PRO A 259 2.21 10.14 -14.61
C PRO A 259 3.53 9.35 -14.55
N ALA A 260 3.90 8.72 -15.66
CA ALA A 260 5.09 7.89 -15.70
C ALA A 260 6.36 8.72 -15.45
N ALA A 261 7.21 8.26 -14.53
CA ALA A 261 8.48 8.90 -14.21
C ALA A 261 9.66 8.07 -14.76
N ALA A 262 10.54 8.68 -15.55
CA ALA A 262 11.63 8.02 -16.28
C ALA A 262 12.67 7.33 -15.36
N VAL A 263 12.34 6.13 -14.88
CA VAL A 263 13.19 5.30 -14.02
C VAL A 263 13.17 3.82 -14.46
N GLY A 264 14.14 3.04 -13.99
CA GLY A 264 14.21 1.61 -14.27
C GLY A 264 14.89 1.28 -15.59
N ASN A 265 14.29 0.39 -16.39
CA ASN A 265 14.89 -0.07 -17.64
C ASN A 265 14.60 0.89 -18.81
N PRO A 266 15.58 1.67 -19.31
CA PRO A 266 15.36 2.67 -20.36
C PRO A 266 14.78 2.07 -21.65
N ASN A 267 15.04 0.77 -21.92
CA ASN A 267 14.50 0.09 -23.09
C ASN A 267 12.96 -0.07 -23.06
N ARG A 268 12.31 0.13 -21.92
CA ARG A 268 10.86 0.06 -21.74
C ARG A 268 10.14 1.39 -21.98
N TRP A 269 10.90 2.47 -22.14
CA TRP A 269 10.40 3.82 -22.37
C TRP A 269 10.30 4.03 -23.88
N LYS A 270 9.06 4.05 -24.41
CA LYS A 270 8.79 4.05 -25.87
C LYS A 270 8.13 5.33 -26.37
N ASP A 271 7.76 6.23 -25.48
CA ASP A 271 7.04 7.47 -25.76
C ASP A 271 7.73 8.65 -25.07
N ASP A 272 7.27 9.85 -25.38
CA ASP A 272 7.64 11.07 -24.65
C ASP A 272 6.79 11.21 -23.40
N TYR A 273 7.24 10.63 -22.29
CA TYR A 273 6.47 10.64 -21.03
C TYR A 273 6.48 12.00 -20.31
N ASP A 274 7.41 12.89 -20.68
CA ASP A 274 7.45 14.26 -20.14
C ASP A 274 6.30 15.12 -20.70
N ALA A 275 5.63 14.67 -21.77
CA ALA A 275 4.47 15.32 -22.35
C ALA A 275 3.20 15.25 -21.47
N VAL A 276 3.15 14.35 -20.47
CA VAL A 276 1.98 14.21 -19.59
C VAL A 276 2.18 14.98 -18.29
N SER A 277 1.42 16.06 -18.11
CA SER A 277 1.45 16.84 -16.86
C SER A 277 0.42 16.37 -15.83
N SER A 278 0.65 16.73 -14.57
CA SER A 278 -0.31 16.45 -13.48
C SER A 278 -1.64 17.20 -13.70
N GLU A 279 -1.60 18.38 -14.30
CA GLU A 279 -2.77 19.19 -14.64
C GLU A 279 -3.62 18.51 -15.71
N GLN A 280 -2.98 17.90 -16.72
CA GLN A 280 -3.70 17.17 -17.76
C GLN A 280 -4.42 15.95 -17.16
N VAL A 281 -3.73 15.19 -16.31
CA VAL A 281 -4.36 14.06 -15.60
C VAL A 281 -5.51 14.55 -14.73
N TRP A 282 -5.34 15.67 -14.02
CA TRP A 282 -6.41 16.23 -13.19
C TRP A 282 -7.63 16.66 -13.99
N ALA A 283 -7.44 17.28 -15.17
CA ALA A 283 -8.55 17.66 -16.04
C ALA A 283 -9.38 16.44 -16.49
N GLU A 284 -8.71 15.33 -16.81
CA GLU A 284 -9.38 14.06 -17.12
C GLU A 284 -10.10 13.47 -15.90
N ILE A 285 -9.51 13.61 -14.69
CA ILE A 285 -10.16 13.16 -13.46
C ILE A 285 -11.49 13.89 -13.26
N GLU A 286 -11.51 15.21 -13.39
CA GLU A 286 -12.72 16.03 -13.24
C GLU A 286 -13.75 15.73 -14.34
N SER A 287 -13.29 15.55 -15.58
CA SER A 287 -14.12 15.12 -16.71
C SER A 287 -14.80 13.77 -16.45
N GLY A 288 -14.07 12.81 -15.88
CA GLY A 288 -14.59 11.51 -15.49
C GLY A 288 -15.55 11.57 -14.30
N ALA A 289 -15.24 12.40 -13.31
CA ALA A 289 -16.09 12.62 -12.14
C ALA A 289 -17.37 13.40 -12.46
N GLY A 290 -17.39 14.14 -13.58
CA GLY A 290 -18.50 15.02 -13.94
C GLY A 290 -18.61 16.27 -13.04
N ALA A 291 -17.54 16.60 -12.31
CA ALA A 291 -17.51 17.71 -11.36
C ALA A 291 -16.09 18.25 -11.19
N ARG A 292 -15.99 19.53 -10.84
CA ARG A 292 -14.73 20.11 -10.37
C ARG A 292 -14.41 19.56 -8.98
N LEU A 293 -13.17 19.13 -8.81
CA LEU A 293 -12.69 18.56 -7.55
C LEU A 293 -11.66 19.52 -6.92
N PRO A 294 -11.58 19.56 -5.58
CA PRO A 294 -10.62 20.41 -4.89
C PRO A 294 -9.17 19.95 -5.18
N PHE A 295 -8.52 20.59 -6.14
CA PHE A 295 -7.10 20.39 -6.48
C PHE A 295 -6.20 21.15 -5.50
N GLY A 296 -5.08 20.55 -5.09
CA GLY A 296 -4.07 21.20 -4.26
C GLY A 296 -4.46 21.45 -2.79
N VAL A 297 -5.60 20.94 -2.32
CA VAL A 297 -6.05 21.10 -0.92
C VAL A 297 -5.17 20.32 0.06
N ALA A 298 -4.54 19.24 -0.39
CA ALA A 298 -3.52 18.50 0.36
C ALA A 298 -2.33 18.21 -0.55
N GLN A 299 -1.13 18.56 -0.08
CA GLN A 299 0.14 18.24 -0.73
C GLN A 299 0.95 17.33 0.20
N ILE A 300 1.63 16.34 -0.36
CA ILE A 300 2.52 15.43 0.36
C ILE A 300 3.95 15.76 0.00
#